data_AF-A0A7W4IVN0-F1
#
_entry.id   AF-A0A7W4IVN0-F1
#
_cell.length_a   1.000
_cell.length_b   1.000
_cell.length_c   1.000
_cell.angle_alpha   90.00
_cell.angle_beta   90.00
_cell.angle_gamma   90.00
#
_symmetry.space_group_name_H-M   'P 1'
#
loop_
_entity.id
_entity.type
_entity.pdbx_description
1 polymer ?
#
loop_
_entity_poly.entity_id
_entity_poly.type
_entity_poly.pdbx_seq_one_letter_code
_entity_poly.pdbx_strand_id
1 'polypeptide(L)'
;MSHNYATPMTPERRLARLLSRIPEDRMVRIERLPGAAGAPRWRAAIGEAGSTDCPAERWSVAFDTMADALDAAWKAVRPPADRSRGA
;
A
#
# COMPACT_ATOMS: atom_id res chain seq x y z
N MET A 1 -7.00 9.78 -36.14
CA MET A 1 -6.21 10.27 -34.97
C MET A 1 -6.81 9.62 -33.74
N SER A 2 -6.10 8.65 -33.12
CA SER A 2 -6.60 7.93 -31.94
C SER A 2 -6.27 8.74 -30.69
N HIS A 3 -7.28 9.30 -30.05
CA HIS A 3 -7.13 10.00 -28.77
C HIS A 3 -6.93 8.96 -27.67
N ASN A 4 -5.73 8.93 -27.10
CA ASN A 4 -5.41 8.08 -25.95
C ASN A 4 -6.05 8.71 -24.70
N TYR A 5 -7.29 8.32 -24.38
CA TYR A 5 -7.94 8.69 -23.11
C TYR A 5 -7.34 7.83 -21.98
N ALA A 6 -6.06 8.02 -21.70
CA ALA A 6 -5.45 7.43 -20.52
C ALA A 6 -6.10 8.09 -19.30
N THR A 7 -7.06 7.40 -18.68
CA THR A 7 -7.68 7.87 -17.43
C THR A 7 -6.57 8.15 -16.42
N PRO A 8 -6.51 9.36 -15.83
CA PRO A 8 -5.48 9.72 -14.87
C PRO A 8 -5.39 8.68 -13.75
N MET A 9 -4.17 8.30 -13.39
CA MET A 9 -3.95 7.39 -12.27
C MET A 9 -4.08 8.18 -10.97
N THR A 10 -5.31 8.27 -10.45
CA THR A 10 -5.59 8.95 -9.18
C THR A 10 -5.05 8.12 -7.99
N PRO A 11 -4.82 8.74 -6.82
CA PRO A 11 -4.44 8.02 -5.60
C PRO A 11 -5.38 6.85 -5.26
N GLU A 12 -6.68 7.01 -5.51
CA GLU A 12 -7.70 6.00 -5.24
C GLU A 12 -7.57 4.80 -6.19
N ARG A 13 -7.34 5.03 -7.49
CA ARG A 13 -7.09 3.96 -8.45
C ARG A 13 -5.79 3.23 -8.13
N ARG A 14 -4.77 3.95 -7.66
CA ARG A 14 -3.51 3.36 -7.20
C ARG A 14 -3.73 2.50 -5.95
N LEU A 15 -4.51 2.97 -4.99
CA LEU A 15 -4.87 2.22 -3.78
C LEU A 15 -5.62 0.93 -4.14
N ALA A 16 -6.65 1.01 -4.98
CA ALA A 16 -7.41 -0.16 -5.43
C ALA A 16 -6.51 -1.21 -6.11
N ARG A 17 -5.58 -0.75 -6.98
CA ARG A 17 -4.60 -1.63 -7.64
C ARG A 17 -3.59 -2.23 -6.67
N LEU A 18 -3.24 -1.55 -5.59
CA LEU A 18 -2.37 -2.10 -4.55
C LEU A 18 -3.10 -3.17 -3.75
N LEU A 19 -4.34 -2.88 -3.32
CA LEU A 19 -5.18 -3.84 -2.60
C LEU A 19 -5.40 -5.11 -3.43
N SER A 20 -5.67 -4.99 -4.73
CA SER A 20 -5.87 -6.16 -5.61
C SER A 20 -4.60 -7.00 -5.85
N ARG A 21 -3.42 -6.51 -5.46
CA ARG A 21 -2.14 -7.23 -5.58
C ARG A 21 -1.69 -7.87 -4.28
N ILE A 22 -2.29 -7.47 -3.15
CA ILE A 22 -1.98 -8.04 -1.86
C ILE A 22 -2.76 -9.36 -1.76
N PRO A 23 -2.08 -10.49 -1.49
CA PRO A 23 -2.75 -11.77 -1.34
C PRO A 23 -3.79 -11.76 -0.21
N GLU A 24 -4.83 -12.59 -0.34
CA GLU A 24 -5.92 -12.67 0.64
C GLU A 24 -5.50 -13.22 2.01
N ASP A 25 -4.35 -13.91 2.08
CA ASP A 25 -3.74 -14.38 3.34
C ASP A 25 -3.01 -13.27 4.11
N ARG A 26 -3.12 -12.01 3.67
CA ARG A 26 -2.49 -10.85 4.31
C ARG A 26 -3.51 -9.95 4.98
N MET A 27 -3.16 -9.49 6.18
CA MET A 27 -3.92 -8.46 6.88
C MET A 27 -3.34 -7.08 6.59
N VAL A 28 -4.16 -6.20 6.01
CA VAL A 28 -3.82 -4.80 5.75
C VAL A 28 -4.32 -3.93 6.89
N ARG A 29 -3.44 -3.11 7.46
CA ARG A 29 -3.77 -2.08 8.44
C ARG A 29 -3.41 -0.72 7.87
N ILE A 30 -4.33 0.24 7.97
CA ILE A 30 -4.11 1.63 7.57
C ILE A 30 -4.56 2.51 8.71
N GLU A 31 -3.72 3.45 9.11
CA GLU A 31 -3.99 4.37 10.21
C GLU A 31 -3.79 5.81 9.77
N ARG A 32 -4.72 6.65 10.20
CA ARG A 32 -4.68 8.10 10.01
C ARG A 32 -4.00 8.74 11.22
N LEU A 33 -2.98 9.54 10.95
CA LEU A 33 -2.22 10.29 11.94
C LEU A 33 -2.53 11.79 11.84
N PRO A 34 -2.50 12.53 12.96
CA PRO A 34 -2.51 13.99 12.92
C PRO A 34 -1.24 14.49 12.23
N GLY A 35 -1.38 15.40 11.27
CA GLY A 35 -0.25 16.06 10.62
C GLY A 35 0.01 17.46 11.17
N ALA A 36 1.26 17.90 11.10
CA ALA A 36 1.72 19.17 11.67
C ALA A 36 1.06 20.42 11.06
N ALA A 37 0.49 20.33 9.86
CA ALA A 37 -0.12 21.44 9.13
C ALA A 37 -1.63 21.25 8.91
N GLY A 38 -2.31 20.45 9.73
CA GLY A 38 -3.74 20.16 9.60
C GLY A 38 -4.11 19.18 8.48
N ALA A 39 -3.17 18.87 7.57
CA ALA A 39 -3.33 17.78 6.62
C ALA A 39 -3.09 16.42 7.31
N PRO A 40 -3.99 15.44 7.17
CA PRO A 40 -3.79 14.13 7.78
C PRO A 40 -2.65 13.39 7.10
N ARG A 41 -1.86 12.64 7.88
CA ARG A 41 -0.87 11.72 7.36
C ARG A 41 -1.34 10.28 7.52
N TRP A 42 -0.77 9.37 6.74
CA TRP A 42 -1.18 7.98 6.68
C TRP A 42 0.02 7.08 6.88
N ARG A 43 -0.16 6.03 7.67
CA ARG A 43 0.78 4.91 7.74
C ARG A 43 0.03 3.62 7.48
N ALA A 44 0.74 2.61 6.97
CA ALA A 44 0.17 1.30 6.73
C ALA A 44 1.11 0.20 7.21
N ALA A 45 0.54 -0.96 7.53
CA ALA A 45 1.29 -2.16 7.85
C ALA A 45 0.60 -3.35 7.18
N ILE A 46 1.41 -4.33 6.76
CA ILE A 46 0.92 -5.59 6.20
C ILE A 46 1.49 -6.75 7.01
N GLY A 47 0.60 -7.55 7.57
CA GLY A 47 0.90 -8.74 8.36
C GLY A 47 0.32 -10.00 7.74
N GLU A 48 0.57 -11.14 8.38
CA GLU A 48 -0.13 -12.39 8.08
C GLU A 48 -1.59 -12.30 8.56
N ALA A 49 -2.51 -12.92 7.83
CA ALA A 49 -3.89 -13.09 8.28
C ALA A 49 -3.92 -13.87 9.61
N GLY A 50 -4.78 -13.42 10.54
CA GLY A 50 -4.86 -13.99 11.89
C GLY A 50 -3.83 -13.45 12.89
N SER A 51 -2.82 -12.69 12.45
CA SER A 51 -1.95 -11.96 13.38
C SER A 51 -2.70 -10.75 13.94
N THR A 52 -3.03 -10.75 15.23
CA THR A 52 -3.64 -9.59 15.91
C THR A 52 -2.59 -8.52 16.19
N ASP A 53 -1.34 -8.93 16.43
CA ASP A 53 -0.23 -8.03 16.72
C ASP A 53 0.31 -7.37 15.44
N CYS A 54 0.63 -6.08 15.58
CA CYS A 54 1.30 -5.29 14.56
C CYS A 54 2.36 -4.42 15.25
N PRO A 55 3.60 -4.95 15.43
CA PRO A 55 4.65 -4.23 16.14
C PRO A 55 4.95 -2.90 15.43
N ALA A 56 5.38 -1.90 16.19
CA ALA A 56 5.60 -0.53 15.70
C ALA A 56 6.55 -0.47 14.49
N GLU A 57 7.56 -1.34 14.46
CA GLU A 57 8.53 -1.49 13.37
C GLU A 57 7.92 -1.92 12.02
N ARG A 58 6.73 -2.52 12.04
CA ARG A 58 6.06 -3.04 10.84
C ARG A 58 5.21 -1.99 10.13
N TRP A 59 4.99 -0.85 10.78
CA TRP A 59 4.34 0.29 10.17
C TRP A 59 5.31 1.03 9.24
N SER A 60 4.77 1.47 8.11
CA SER A 60 5.47 2.41 7.24
C SER A 60 5.72 3.74 7.97
N VAL A 61 6.65 4.53 7.43
CA VAL A 61 6.69 5.97 7.74
C VAL A 61 5.36 6.64 7.37
N ALA A 62 5.14 7.86 7.87
CA ALA A 62 3.94 8.64 7.55
C ALA A 62 4.03 9.26 6.15
N PHE A 63 2.97 9.14 5.36
CA PHE A 63 2.82 9.68 4.00
C PHE A 63 1.60 10.58 3.89
N ASP A 64 1.51 11.35 2.82
CA ASP A 64 0.39 12.28 2.60
C ASP A 64 -0.84 11.55 2.01
N THR A 65 -0.64 10.40 1.37
CA THR A 65 -1.72 9.58 0.81
C THR A 65 -1.72 8.15 1.37
N MET A 66 -2.91 7.56 1.48
CA MET A 66 -3.08 6.14 1.84
C MET A 66 -2.36 5.21 0.85
N ALA A 67 -2.36 5.57 -0.44
CA ALA A 67 -1.76 4.76 -1.49
C ALA A 67 -0.24 4.66 -1.33
N ASP A 68 0.43 5.76 -1.00
CA ASP A 68 1.89 5.76 -0.78
C ASP A 68 2.26 5.00 0.50
N ALA A 69 1.48 5.15 1.57
CA ALA A 69 1.66 4.38 2.79
C ALA A 69 1.54 2.87 2.54
N LEU A 70 0.48 2.45 1.83
CA LEU A 70 0.25 1.04 1.51
C LEU A 70 1.33 0.48 0.57
N ASP A 71 1.76 1.25 -0.43
CA ASP A 71 2.83 0.84 -1.35
C ASP A 71 4.16 0.63 -0.60
N ALA A 72 4.49 1.50 0.35
CA ALA A 72 5.67 1.35 1.20
C ALA A 72 5.59 0.10 2.07
N ALA A 73 4.45 -0.13 2.74
CA ALA A 73 4.23 -1.32 3.55
C ALA A 73 4.30 -2.62 2.72
N TRP A 74 3.71 -2.62 1.53
CA TRP A 74 3.76 -3.77 0.62
C TRP A 74 5.17 -4.03 0.12
N LYS A 75 5.95 -3.01 -0.25
CA LYS A 75 7.35 -3.19 -0.64
C LYS A 75 8.21 -3.82 0.45
N ALA A 76 7.92 -3.54 1.72
CA ALA A 76 8.68 -4.07 2.85
C ALA A 76 8.45 -5.57 3.08
N VAL A 77 7.24 -6.07 2.78
CA VAL A 77 6.87 -7.47 3.08
C VAL A 77 6.70 -8.34 1.86
N ARG A 78 6.53 -7.74 0.67
CA ARG A 78 6.35 -8.53 -0.54
C ARG A 78 7.60 -9.37 -0.78
N PRO A 79 7.46 -10.65 -1.12
CA PRO A 79 8.59 -11.41 -1.59
C PRO A 79 9.22 -10.70 -2.80
N PRO A 80 10.55 -10.78 -2.97
CA PRO A 80 11.18 -10.33 -4.21
C PRO A 80 10.43 -11.03 -5.34
N ALA A 81 9.85 -10.24 -6.25
CA ALA A 81 9.09 -10.79 -7.36
C ALA A 81 9.95 -11.86 -8.02
N ASP A 82 9.47 -13.11 -8.00
CA ASP A 82 10.18 -14.23 -8.60
C ASP A 82 10.43 -13.87 -10.06
N ARG A 83 11.67 -13.50 -10.37
CA ARG A 83 12.10 -13.18 -11.73
C ARG A 83 12.45 -14.49 -12.41
N SER A 84 11.47 -15.40 -12.56
CA SER A 84 11.55 -16.68 -13.29
C SER A 84 10.15 -17.31 -13.22
N ARG A 85 9.48 -17.82 -14.25
CA ARG A 85 9.92 -18.50 -15.48
C ARG A 85 8.86 -18.27 -16.56
N GLY A 86 9.21 -17.52 -17.60
CA GLY A 86 8.71 -17.77 -18.95
C GLY A 86 9.88 -18.41 -19.70
N ALA A 87 9.80 -19.71 -19.93
CA ALA A 87 10.64 -20.47 -20.85
C ALA A 87 9.73 -20.99 -21.96
#